data_AF-A0A2V9YSX0-F1
#
_entry.id   AF-A0A2V9YSX0-F1
#
_cell.length_a   1.000
_cell.length_b   1.000
_cell.length_c   1.000
_cell.angle_alpha   90.00
_cell.angle_beta   90.00
_cell.angle_gamma   90.00
#
_symmetry.space_group_name_H-M   'P 1'
#
loop_
_entity.id
_entity.type
_entity.pdbx_description
1 polymer ?
#
loop_
_entity_poly.entity_id
_entity_poly.type
_entity_poly.pdbx_seq_one_letter_code
_entity_poly.pdbx_strand_id
1 'polypeptide(L)'
;MWQETIVIPTYRVLPADLNPMFLEKRVYQGSSGKVYPNPFTDRISDERRDKEYRAVFLENEYIQVMVLPEIGGRIHRGKTNQYDFSYHQHVIKPALVGL
;
A
#
# COMPACT_ATOMS: atom_id res chain seq x y z
N MET A 1 -3.06 -8.96 -20.78
CA MET A 1 -3.06 -9.03 -19.30
C MET A 1 -2.33 -10.29 -18.88
N TRP A 2 -1.46 -10.20 -17.88
CA TRP A 2 -0.82 -11.36 -17.27
C TRP A 2 -0.53 -11.11 -15.78
N GLN A 3 -0.05 -12.13 -15.07
CA GLN A 3 0.28 -12.05 -13.65
C GLN A 3 1.70 -12.57 -13.42
N GLU A 4 2.44 -11.93 -12.51
CA GLU A 4 3.77 -12.36 -12.10
C GLU A 4 3.93 -12.21 -10.59
N THR A 5 4.73 -13.07 -9.98
CA THR A 5 5.21 -12.86 -8.63
C THR A 5 6.44 -11.98 -8.68
N ILE A 6 6.37 -10.83 -8.03
CA ILE A 6 7.51 -9.91 -7.91
C ILE A 6 7.93 -9.78 -6.46
N VAL A 7 9.22 -9.51 -6.24
CA VAL A 7 9.75 -9.27 -4.91
C VAL A 7 9.92 -7.78 -4.71
N ILE A 8 9.26 -7.23 -3.69
CA ILE A 8 9.44 -5.84 -3.27
C ILE A 8 9.92 -5.84 -1.82
N PRO A 9 11.03 -5.14 -1.49
CA PRO A 9 11.42 -4.91 -0.12
C PRO A 9 10.32 -4.14 0.64
N THR A 10 9.87 -4.69 1.77
CA THR A 10 8.71 -4.19 2.51
C THR A 10 8.98 -4.08 4.00
N TYR A 11 8.55 -2.97 4.59
CA TYR A 11 8.45 -2.81 6.04
C TYR A 11 7.07 -3.29 6.49
N ARG A 12 7.04 -4.34 7.30
CA ARG A 12 5.79 -4.98 7.72
C ARG A 12 5.08 -4.13 8.77
N VAL A 13 3.75 -4.12 8.68
CA VAL A 13 2.88 -3.63 9.75
C VAL A 13 3.01 -4.60 10.93
N LEU A 14 3.18 -4.08 12.15
CA LEU A 14 3.22 -4.92 13.34
C LEU A 14 1.81 -5.40 13.71
N PRO A 15 1.66 -6.41 14.59
CA PRO A 15 0.34 -6.84 15.03
C PRO A 15 -0.51 -5.66 15.52
N ALA A 16 -1.80 -5.69 15.16
CA ALA A 16 -2.75 -4.69 15.62
C ALA A 16 -2.92 -4.75 17.15
N ASP A 17 -3.35 -3.62 17.74
CA ASP A 17 -3.76 -3.60 19.13
C ASP A 17 -4.90 -4.61 19.35
N LEU A 18 -4.85 -5.33 20.46
CA LEU A 18 -5.89 -6.29 20.84
C LEU A 18 -7.20 -5.58 21.19
N ASN A 19 -7.11 -4.34 21.66
CA ASN A 19 -8.26 -3.55 22.04
C ASN A 19 -8.78 -2.74 20.83
N PRO A 20 -10.10 -2.75 20.58
CA PRO A 20 -10.68 -1.90 19.55
C PRO A 20 -10.52 -0.43 19.89
N MET A 21 -10.20 0.40 18.89
CA MET A 21 -9.97 1.82 19.06
C MET A 21 -11.17 2.65 18.60
N PHE A 22 -11.74 3.45 19.52
CA PHE A 22 -12.87 4.36 19.27
C PHE A 22 -12.39 5.81 19.23
N LEU A 23 -11.94 6.25 18.05
CA LEU A 23 -11.28 7.56 17.86
C LEU A 23 -12.22 8.66 17.30
N GLU A 24 -13.54 8.53 17.51
CA GLU A 24 -14.59 9.30 16.82
C GLU A 24 -14.61 10.81 17.08
N LYS A 25 -13.90 11.29 18.12
CA LYS A 25 -13.93 12.69 18.58
C LYS A 25 -12.62 13.45 18.30
N ARG A 26 -11.93 13.17 17.19
CA ARG A 26 -10.73 13.93 16.81
C ARG A 26 -11.09 15.24 16.10
N VAL A 27 -10.34 16.30 16.43
CA VAL A 27 -10.51 17.66 15.86
C VAL A 27 -9.43 17.93 14.79
N TYR A 28 -9.00 16.92 14.04
CA TYR A 28 -7.94 17.06 13.03
C TYR A 28 -8.51 16.99 11.60
N GLN A 29 -8.37 18.11 10.88
CA GLN A 29 -8.58 18.25 9.43
C GLN A 29 -9.87 17.61 8.87
N GLY A 30 -11.03 17.91 9.48
CA GLY A 30 -12.33 17.51 8.93
C GLY A 30 -12.59 16.00 8.83
N SER A 31 -11.76 15.18 9.48
CA SER A 31 -11.90 13.72 9.52
C SER A 31 -12.35 13.26 10.90
N SER A 32 -13.21 12.24 10.98
CA SER A 32 -13.70 11.70 12.25
C SER A 32 -12.69 10.79 12.95
N GLY A 33 -11.59 10.41 12.29
CA GLY A 33 -10.61 9.45 12.81
C GLY A 33 -11.17 8.06 13.12
N LYS A 34 -12.43 7.75 12.75
CA LYS A 34 -13.10 6.49 13.09
C LYS A 34 -12.46 5.33 12.35
N VAL A 35 -11.85 4.41 13.09
CA VAL A 35 -11.19 3.21 12.55
C VAL A 35 -11.99 1.93 12.81
N TYR A 36 -12.74 1.84 13.91
CA TYR A 36 -13.57 0.67 14.22
C TYR A 36 -14.64 0.45 13.12
N PRO A 37 -14.83 -0.79 12.62
CA PRO A 37 -14.36 -2.07 13.19
C PRO A 37 -13.00 -2.58 12.69
N ASN A 38 -12.24 -1.78 11.93
CA ASN A 38 -10.94 -2.21 11.43
C ASN A 38 -9.90 -2.28 12.58
N PRO A 39 -8.97 -3.26 12.54
CA PRO A 39 -7.86 -3.32 13.47
C PRO A 39 -7.03 -2.03 13.42
N PHE A 40 -6.57 -1.59 14.59
CA PHE A 40 -5.74 -0.40 14.71
C PHE A 40 -4.27 -0.80 14.87
N THR A 41 -3.39 -0.14 14.12
CA THR A 41 -1.94 -0.32 14.25
C THR A 41 -1.26 1.03 14.30
N ASP A 42 -0.43 1.24 15.33
CA ASP A 42 0.34 2.45 15.58
C ASP A 42 1.85 2.25 15.39
N ARG A 43 2.27 1.07 14.92
CA ARG A 43 3.69 0.73 14.74
C ARG A 43 3.95 0.00 13.43
N ILE A 44 5.08 0.34 12.84
CA ILE A 44 5.59 -0.28 11.63
C ILE A 44 6.99 -0.78 11.95
N SER A 45 7.34 -1.97 11.47
CA SER A 45 8.68 -2.52 11.63
C SER A 45 9.73 -1.56 11.07
N ASP A 46 10.86 -1.42 11.76
CA ASP A 46 12.05 -0.75 11.22
C ASP A 46 12.94 -1.69 10.39
N GLU A 47 12.62 -2.98 10.40
CA GLU A 47 13.27 -3.98 9.55
C GLU A 47 12.55 -4.10 8.21
N ARG A 48 13.32 -3.91 7.14
CA ARG A 48 12.92 -4.17 5.75
C ARG A 48 13.14 -5.65 5.44
N ARG A 49 12.13 -6.32 4.88
CA ARG A 49 12.27 -7.71 4.39
C ARG A 49 11.68 -7.85 3.01
N ASP A 50 12.30 -8.70 2.20
CA ASP A 50 11.76 -9.06 0.89
C ASP A 50 10.41 -9.76 1.07
N LYS A 51 9.42 -9.29 0.31
CA LYS A 51 8.09 -9.87 0.27
C LYS A 51 7.71 -10.09 -1.19
N GLU A 52 7.21 -11.28 -1.47
CA GLU A 52 6.57 -11.60 -2.73
C GLU A 52 5.17 -10.97 -2.80
N TYR A 53 4.86 -10.39 -3.96
CA TYR A 53 3.56 -9.82 -4.29
C TYR A 53 3.08 -10.38 -5.61
N ARG A 54 1.79 -10.68 -5.69
CA ARG A 54 1.13 -10.94 -6.97
C ARG A 54 0.92 -9.62 -7.71
N ALA A 55 1.69 -9.37 -8.76
CA ALA A 55 1.49 -8.26 -9.68
C ALA A 55 0.57 -8.69 -10.83
N VAL A 56 -0.35 -7.81 -11.21
CA VAL A 56 -1.17 -7.94 -12.42
C VAL A 56 -0.75 -6.86 -13.40
N PHE A 57 -0.36 -7.25 -14.60
CA PHE A 57 0.03 -6.33 -15.65
C PHE A 57 -1.07 -6.21 -16.70
N LEU A 58 -1.41 -4.97 -17.03
CA LEU A 58 -2.34 -4.60 -18.10
C LEU A 58 -1.57 -3.75 -19.11
N GLU A 59 -1.62 -4.12 -20.38
CA GLU A 59 -0.87 -3.46 -21.44
C GLU A 59 -1.72 -3.35 -22.71
N ASN A 60 -1.57 -2.23 -23.41
CA ASN A 60 -2.05 -2.01 -24.76
C ASN A 60 -1.01 -1.20 -25.55
N GLU A 61 -1.37 -0.73 -26.75
CA GLU A 61 -0.50 0.05 -27.64
C GLU A 61 0.09 1.33 -27.00
N TYR A 62 -0.57 1.90 -25.99
CA TYR A 62 -0.24 3.23 -25.46
C TYR A 62 0.35 3.20 -24.04
N ILE A 63 -0.02 2.19 -23.26
CA ILE A 63 0.25 2.16 -21.81
C ILE A 63 0.45 0.74 -21.30
N GLN A 64 1.38 0.61 -20.35
CA GLN A 64 1.50 -0.55 -19.48
C GLN A 64 1.30 -0.11 -18.03
N VAL A 65 0.47 -0.82 -17.27
CA VAL A 65 0.30 -0.61 -15.83
C VAL A 65 0.51 -1.90 -15.06
N MET A 66 1.19 -1.79 -13.94
CA MET A 66 1.36 -2.83 -12.94
C MET A 66 0.49 -2.52 -11.73
N VAL A 67 -0.41 -3.44 -11.39
CA VAL A 67 -1.34 -3.33 -10.28
C VAL A 67 -0.96 -4.33 -9.20
N LEU A 68 -1.04 -3.91 -7.93
CA LEU A 68 -0.83 -4.75 -6.76
C LEU A 68 -2.16 -4.96 -6.00
N PRO A 69 -2.89 -6.07 -6.25
CA PRO A 69 -4.17 -6.35 -5.61
C PRO A 69 -4.08 -6.45 -4.08
N GLU A 70 -2.99 -7.01 -3.56
CA GLU A 70 -2.78 -7.23 -2.11
C GLU A 70 -2.76 -5.96 -1.27
N ILE A 71 -2.54 -4.80 -1.89
CA ILE A 71 -2.50 -3.49 -1.22
C ILE A 71 -3.62 -2.58 -1.74
N GLY A 72 -4.81 -3.15 -1.92
CA GLY A 72 -6.02 -2.42 -2.32
C GLY A 72 -6.09 -2.10 -3.81
N GLY A 73 -5.42 -2.89 -4.67
CA GLY A 73 -5.44 -2.66 -6.13
C GLY A 73 -4.67 -1.43 -6.58
N ARG A 74 -3.65 -1.02 -5.82
CA ARG A 74 -2.82 0.13 -6.16
C ARG A 74 -2.14 -0.05 -7.52
N ILE A 75 -2.22 0.96 -8.39
CA ILE A 75 -1.33 1.10 -9.55
C ILE A 75 0.06 1.42 -8.99
N HIS A 76 0.96 0.46 -9.08
CA HIS A 76 2.30 0.55 -8.50
C HIS A 76 3.32 1.13 -9.48
N ARG A 77 3.14 0.85 -10.77
CA ARG A 77 3.99 1.37 -11.84
C ARG A 77 3.13 1.60 -13.09
N GLY A 78 3.36 2.72 -13.77
CA GLY A 78 2.72 3.03 -15.04
C GLY A 78 3.75 3.54 -16.03
N LYS A 79 3.77 2.96 -17.23
CA LYS A 79 4.72 3.29 -18.30
C LYS A 79 4.04 3.71 -19.59
N THR A 80 4.65 4.68 -20.26
CA THR A 80 4.41 5.01 -21.67
C THR A 80 5.73 5.37 -22.32
N ASN A 81 5.94 5.00 -23.60
CA ASN A 81 7.18 5.31 -24.33
C ASN A 81 8.48 4.94 -23.59
N GLN A 82 8.52 3.77 -22.94
CA GLN A 82 9.65 3.30 -22.13
C GLN A 82 10.00 4.18 -20.91
N TYR A 83 9.09 5.06 -20.49
CA TYR A 83 9.24 5.96 -19.36
C TYR A 83 8.15 5.75 -18.31
N ASP A 84 8.51 5.81 -17.02
CA ASP A 84 7.56 5.72 -15.91
C ASP A 84 6.85 7.07 -15.70
N PHE A 85 5.56 7.16 -16.05
CA PHE A 85 4.79 8.40 -15.87
C PHE A 85 4.31 8.60 -14.43
N SER A 86 4.38 7.56 -13.59
CA SER A 86 4.12 7.62 -12.16
C SER A 86 5.40 7.28 -11.38
N TYR A 87 5.55 7.85 -10.18
CA TYR A 87 6.69 7.51 -9.34
C TYR A 87 6.63 6.02 -8.97
N HIS A 88 7.64 5.27 -9.38
CA HIS A 88 7.78 3.86 -9.08
C HIS A 88 8.52 3.67 -7.74
N GLN A 89 7.77 3.35 -6.68
CA GLN A 89 8.38 3.04 -5.38
C GLN A 89 9.02 1.65 -5.40
N HIS A 90 10.35 1.58 -5.29
CA HIS A 90 11.09 0.32 -5.17
C HIS A 90 10.95 -0.37 -3.80
N VAL A 91 10.24 0.25 -2.85
CA VAL A 91 10.07 -0.24 -1.47
C VAL A 91 8.64 0.07 -1.02
N ILE A 92 8.00 -0.87 -0.32
CA ILE A 92 6.72 -0.61 0.35
C ILE A 92 6.98 -0.35 1.84
N LYS A 93 6.82 0.91 2.23
CA LYS A 93 6.79 1.33 3.64
C LYS A 93 5.44 1.99 3.90
N PRO A 94 4.53 1.33 4.64
CA PRO A 94 3.30 1.98 5.08
C PRO A 94 3.64 3.22 5.91
N ALA A 95 2.71 4.16 5.99
CA ALA A 95 2.83 5.34 6.83
C ALA A 95 1.62 5.43 7.73
N LEU A 96 1.83 5.91 8.95
CA LEU A 96 0.79 6.12 9.93
C LEU A 96 0.13 7.49 9.67
N VAL A 97 -0.77 7.52 8.70
CA VAL A 97 -1.49 8.73 8.28
C VAL A 97 -2.91 8.66 8.82
N GLY A 98 -3.41 9.76 9.39
CA GLY A 98 -4.72 9.79 10.06
C GLY A 98 -4.70 9.26 11.51
N LEU A 99 -3.50 9.05 12.07
CA LEU A 99 -3.28 8.88 13.51
C LEU A 99 -3.47 10.16 14.31
#